data_AF-F6DJ08-F1
#
_entry.id   AF-F6DJ08-F1
#
_cell.length_a   1.000
_cell.length_b   1.000
_cell.length_c   1.000
_cell.angle_alpha   90.00
_cell.angle_beta   90.00
_cell.angle_gamma   90.00
#
_symmetry.space_group_name_H-M   'P 1'
#
loop_
_entity.id
_entity.type
_entity.pdbx_description
1 polymer ?
#
loop_
_entity_poly.entity_id
_entity_poly.type
_entity_poly.pdbx_seq_one_letter_code
_entity_poly.pdbx_strand_id
1 'polypeptide(L)' 'MKWAELLGKAVAVLGAGLFLLSLLRLDGAGVGAGLVVLLYGVGLALLAGVYGELKAVRALLEREVEKG' A
#
# COMPACT_ATOMS: atom_id res chain seq x y z
N MET A 1 4.76 -1.66 11.35
CA MET A 1 3.61 -1.57 10.44
C MET A 1 3.50 -0.19 9.80
N LYS A 2 3.67 0.91 10.56
CA LYS A 2 3.79 2.28 10.01
C LYS A 2 4.76 2.41 8.82
N TRP A 3 5.92 1.76 8.86
CA TRP A 3 6.91 1.79 7.78
C TRP A 3 6.45 1.13 6.48
N ALA A 4 5.70 0.02 6.57
CA ALA A 4 5.19 -0.70 5.39
C ALA A 4 4.06 0.09 4.72
N GLU A 5 3.18 0.70 5.52
CA GLU A 5 2.14 1.61 5.02
C GLU A 5 2.74 2.86 4.36
N LEU A 6 3.76 3.46 4.99
CA LEU A 6 4.49 4.61 4.43
C LEU A 6 5.16 4.25 3.10
N LEU A 7 5.77 3.06 3.02
CA LEU A 7 6.40 2.56 1.82
C LEU A 7 5.36 2.33 0.70
N GLY A 8 4.23 1.71 1.00
CA GLY A 8 3.14 1.52 0.04
C GLY A 8 2.63 2.86 -0.52
N LYS A 9 2.41 3.85 0.36
CA LYS A 9 2.03 5.22 -0.04
C LYS A 9 3.09 5.89 -0.91
N ALA A 10 4.38 5.78 -0.55
CA ALA A 10 5.47 6.33 -1.34
C ALA A 10 5.53 5.72 -2.75
N VAL A 11 5.40 4.39 -2.86
CA VAL A 11 5.36 3.68 -4.14
C VAL A 11 4.14 4.11 -4.96
N ALA A 12 2.97 4.26 -4.34
CA ALA A 12 1.77 4.74 -4.99
C ALA A 12 1.97 6.16 -5.58
N VAL A 13 2.56 7.08 -4.80
CA VAL A 13 2.86 8.45 -5.26
C VAL A 13 3.84 8.46 -6.42
N LEU A 14 4.89 7.63 -6.37
CA LEU A 14 5.84 7.48 -7.49
C LEU A 14 5.14 6.96 -8.75
N GLY A 15 4.28 5.95 -8.63
CA GLY A 15 3.47 5.43 -9.73
C GLY A 15 2.54 6.49 -10.33
N ALA A 16 1.85 7.27 -9.50
CA ALA A 16 1.02 8.38 -9.95
C ALA A 16 1.83 9.44 -10.71
N GLY A 17 3.02 9.80 -10.20
CA GLY A 17 3.91 10.74 -10.87
C GLY A 17 4.35 10.24 -12.24
N LEU A 18 4.80 8.98 -12.33
CA LEU A 18 5.18 8.36 -13.60
C LEU A 18 4.01 8.30 -14.58
N PHE A 19 2.81 7.93 -14.10
CA PHE A 19 1.61 7.87 -14.92
C PHE A 19 1.27 9.23 -15.53
N LEU A 20 1.23 10.29 -14.70
CA LEU A 20 0.92 11.65 -15.14
C LEU A 20 1.97 12.19 -16.12
N LEU A 21 3.26 12.00 -15.82
CA LEU A 21 4.34 12.42 -16.72
C LEU A 21 4.28 11.69 -18.07
N SER A 22 3.92 10.41 -18.06
CA SER A 22 3.81 9.62 -19.27
C SER A 22 2.59 10.01 -20.10
N LEU A 23 1.47 10.35 -19.46
CA LEU A 23 0.31 10.93 -20.15
C LEU A 23 0.66 12.26 -20.84
N LEU A 24 1.39 13.13 -20.15
CA LEU A 24 1.86 14.41 -20.73
C LEU A 24 2.80 14.20 -21.92
N ARG A 25 3.60 13.12 -21.92
CA ARG A 25 4.53 12.78 -23.01
C ARG A 25 3.92 11.90 -24.10
N LEU A 26 2.65 11.49 -23.97
CA LEU A 26 1.99 10.52 -24.85
C LEU A 26 2.76 9.18 -24.95
N ASP A 27 3.45 8.79 -23.88
CA ASP A 27 4.17 7.52 -23.79
C ASP A 27 3.26 6.41 -23.25
N GLY A 28 2.67 5.62 -24.15
CA GLY A 28 1.76 4.53 -23.78
C GLY A 28 2.40 3.46 -22.88
N ALA A 29 3.70 3.19 -23.03
CA ALA A 29 4.41 2.23 -22.18
C ALA A 29 4.60 2.79 -20.76
N GLY A 30 4.98 4.07 -20.66
CA GLY A 30 5.09 4.79 -19.39
C GLY A 30 3.75 4.92 -18.65
N VAL A 31 2.64 5.10 -19.37
CA VAL A 31 1.28 5.11 -18.80
C VAL A 31 0.96 3.76 -18.17
N GLY A 32 1.19 2.66 -18.89
CA GLY A 32 0.99 1.31 -18.35
C GLY A 32 1.84 1.03 -17.11
N ALA A 33 3.14 1.36 -17.18
CA ALA A 33 4.06 1.17 -16.06
C ALA A 33 3.68 2.02 -14.83
N GLY A 34 3.35 3.29 -15.03
CA GLY A 34 2.92 4.18 -13.95
C GLY A 34 1.65 3.70 -13.25
N LEU A 35 0.67 3.21 -14.02
CA LEU A 35 -0.57 2.66 -13.46
C LEU A 35 -0.31 1.39 -12.64
N VAL A 36 0.53 0.47 -13.14
CA VAL A 36 0.88 -0.76 -12.41
C VAL A 36 1.59 -0.44 -11.10
N VAL A 37 2.58 0.47 -11.13
CA VAL A 37 3.32 0.88 -9.93
C VAL A 37 2.40 1.56 -8.92
N LEU A 38 1.47 2.40 -9.38
CA LEU A 38 0.47 3.05 -8.53
C LEU A 38 -0.38 2.01 -7.80
N LEU A 39 -0.99 1.08 -8.55
CA LEU A 39 -1.87 0.05 -8.01
C LEU A 39 -1.12 -0.88 -7.06
N TYR A 40 0.14 -1.20 -7.37
CA TYR A 40 0.99 -1.99 -6.51
C TYR A 40 1.25 -1.32 -5.17
N GLY A 41 1.60 -0.03 -5.18
CA GLY A 41 1.78 0.75 -3.95
C GLY A 41 0.51 0.84 -3.09
N VAL A 42 -0.64 1.04 -3.74
CA VAL A 42 -1.95 1.03 -3.06
C VAL A 42 -2.22 -0.33 -2.42
N GLY A 43 -1.99 -1.42 -3.14
CA GLY A 43 -2.15 -2.78 -2.62
C GLY A 43 -1.28 -3.02 -1.38
N LEU A 44 -0.01 -2.62 -1.42
CA LEU A 44 0.90 -2.73 -0.28
C LEU A 44 0.43 -1.93 0.93
N ALA A 45 -0.08 -0.71 0.72
CA ALA A 45 -0.60 0.12 1.82
C ALA A 45 -1.84 -0.52 2.47
N LEU A 46 -2.76 -1.08 1.67
CA LEU A 46 -3.94 -1.78 2.16
C LEU A 46 -3.58 -3.05 2.92
N LEU A 47 -2.67 -3.87 2.38
CA LEU A 47 -2.14 -5.07 3.04
C LEU A 47 -1.52 -4.72 4.40
N ALA A 48 -0.70 -3.67 4.46
CA ALA A 48 -0.12 -3.21 5.72
C ALA A 48 -1.18 -2.81 6.75
N GLY A 49 -2.28 -2.19 6.31
CA GLY A 49 -3.43 -1.86 7.15
C GLY A 49 -4.14 -3.10 7.70
N VAL A 50 -4.48 -4.05 6.82
CA VAL A 50 -5.15 -5.31 7.19
C VAL A 50 -4.30 -6.13 8.19
N TYR A 51 -3.02 -6.33 7.91
CA TYR A 51 -2.10 -6.99 8.86
C TYR A 51 -2.01 -6.23 10.19
N GLY A 52 -2.13 -4.89 10.14
CA GLY A 52 -2.28 -4.00 11.28
C GLY A 52 -3.41 -4.41 12.21
N GLU A 53 -4.61 -4.46 11.65
CA GLU A 53 -5.83 -4.78 12.38
C GLU A 53 -5.84 -6.23 12.87
N LEU A 54 -5.43 -7.19 12.04
CA LEU A 54 -5.33 -8.59 12.45
C LEU A 54 -4.40 -8.76 13.67
N LYS A 55 -3.26 -8.06 13.70
CA LYS A 55 -2.36 -8.12 14.85
C LYS A 55 -3.01 -7.53 16.10
N ALA A 56 -3.78 -6.44 15.97
CA ALA A 56 -4.49 -5.83 17.07
C ALA A 56 -5.58 -6.76 17.64
N VAL A 57 -6.37 -7.38 16.77
CA VAL A 57 -7.39 -8.38 17.15
C VAL A 57 -6.73 -9.57 17.84
N ARG A 58 -5.62 -10.09 17.30
CA ARG A 58 -4.87 -11.20 17.92
C ARG A 58 -4.40 -10.85 19.33
N ALA A 59 -3.87 -9.64 19.54
CA ALA A 59 -3.42 -9.19 20.86
C ALA A 59 -4.58 -9.02 21.86
N LEU A 60 -5.77 -8.61 21.39
CA LEU A 60 -6.97 -8.54 22.24
C LEU A 60 -7.43 -9.94 22.64
N LEU A 61 -7.44 -10.89 21.70
CA LEU A 61 -7.85 -12.26 21.95
C LEU A 61 -6.91 -12.95 22.96
N GLU A 62 -5.59 -12.78 22.80
CA GLU A 62 -4.59 -13.30 23.75
C GLU A 62 -4.82 -12.77 25.18
N ARG A 63 -5.14 -11.48 25.32
CA ARG A 63 -5.44 -10.87 26.64
C ARG A 63 -6.72 -11.38 27.28
N GLU A 64 -7.75 -11.68 26.49
CA GLU A 64 -8.99 -12.23 27.03
C GLU A 64 -8.80 -13.70 27.43
N VAL A 65 -7.98 -14.46 26.71
CA VAL A 65 -7.60 -15.83 27.09
C VAL A 65 -6.80 -15.87 28.40
N GLU A 66 -5.90 -14.90 28.65
CA GLU A 66 -5.15 -14.83 29.92
C GLU A 66 -6.00 -14.46 31.15
N LYS A 67 -7.19 -13.89 30.94
CA LYS A 67 -8.09 -13.47 32.05
C LYS A 67 -9.12 -14.53 32.43
N GLY A 68 -9.38 -15.52 31.57
CA GLY A 68 -10.34 -16.60 31.80
C GLY A 68 -9.69 -17.82 32.41
#